data_AF-A0A7C4DLL9-F1
#
_entry.id   AF-A0A7C4DLL9-F1
#
_cell.length_a   1.000
_cell.length_b   1.000
_cell.length_c   1.000
_cell.angle_alpha   90.00
_cell.angle_beta   90.00
_cell.angle_gamma   90.00
#
_symmetry.space_group_name_H-M   'P 1'
#
loop_
_entity.id
_entity.type
_entity.pdbx_description
1 polymer ?
#
loop_
_entity_poly.entity_id
_entity_poly.type
_entity_poly.pdbx_seq_one_letter_code
_entity_poly.pdbx_strand_id
1 'polypeptide(L)'
;MTDQGRQPVAHDGMVIHEENLPRPAAMVRGFHGGNAEANARKRRCQCARKSFGPRCTVFSFGLFFALGRHGGRPSMVTNAVSGTLEGRAPSRPAEKTPKEKTVGRVDSGAAALADCGSMPANKTVIFLGDGMADEPLPELGNRTPLQYAATPAMDSLARDGRTGTLLTLPEGFPTGSEVANMSVLGCDLKTEYCGRGPIEAAARNLKLGPQDVAFRLNLVTVRDGRLVDFAGGHPAQADAEAAIEELNRAFGDSRIRFHAGVSYRNLLVLSGPEFSPRVKTEKPDDHHGEPISRHLPTALAPEGHTTARTLQRLIQEAPAVLARSAVNRRRAVAGLPPLNGIWPNSGGRAGALRTLQEKYGIRGAIISAVDVIVGLGRCLGMDPIAVPGATGYIDTNYEGKADAAIAALREYDLVYVHVEGIDEVSHARDLRAKLKAIEDFDRRLIGRVLRAVGPEANAVVLADHPVPVARGKHTRTPVPVAVRMRGVPPDVVRVFDELACPRGLLGAMKDGDLMNLLFGKGAVENLSVSR
;
A
#
# COMPACT_ATOMS: atom_id res chain seq x y z
N MET A 1 72.10 -26.28 3.71
CA MET A 1 71.64 -25.70 4.98
C MET A 1 70.18 -25.30 4.80
N THR A 2 69.29 -26.13 5.36
CA THR A 2 67.96 -25.84 5.97
C THR A 2 66.94 -25.07 5.11
N ASP A 3 65.83 -25.60 4.60
CA ASP A 3 64.82 -26.55 5.13
C ASP A 3 64.41 -26.27 6.57
N GLN A 4 63.23 -25.66 6.76
CA GLN A 4 62.25 -26.03 7.78
C GLN A 4 60.85 -25.52 7.37
N GLY A 5 60.01 -26.48 6.95
CA GLY A 5 58.56 -26.32 6.90
C GLY A 5 57.94 -26.25 8.29
N ARG A 6 56.81 -25.54 8.40
CA ARG A 6 55.89 -25.63 9.53
C ARG A 6 54.69 -26.48 9.14
N GLN A 7 54.59 -27.64 9.78
CA GLN A 7 53.37 -28.43 9.92
C GLN A 7 52.45 -27.85 11.02
N PRO A 8 51.17 -28.24 11.04
CA PRO A 8 50.11 -27.65 11.87
C PRO A 8 50.01 -28.31 13.26
N VAL A 9 49.40 -27.62 14.21
CA VAL A 9 49.01 -28.18 15.52
C VAL A 9 47.52 -27.92 15.77
N ALA A 10 46.86 -28.98 16.24
CA ALA A 10 45.43 -29.15 16.45
C ALA A 10 44.98 -28.79 17.89
N HIS A 11 43.68 -29.05 18.14
CA HIS A 11 42.92 -29.10 19.41
C HIS A 11 42.13 -27.80 19.75
N ASP A 12 40.82 -27.82 20.06
CA ASP A 12 39.98 -28.87 20.64
C ASP A 12 38.54 -28.90 20.08
N GLY A 13 38.00 -30.12 19.95
CA GLY A 13 36.58 -30.38 19.77
C GLY A 13 35.92 -30.77 21.09
N MET A 14 34.71 -30.27 21.33
CA MET A 14 33.83 -30.74 22.38
C MET A 14 32.55 -31.29 21.75
N VAL A 15 32.36 -32.59 21.96
CA VAL A 15 31.21 -33.40 21.57
C VAL A 15 30.08 -33.15 22.57
N ILE A 16 28.85 -32.97 22.09
CA ILE A 16 27.65 -33.16 22.90
C ILE A 16 26.63 -33.97 22.08
N HIS A 17 26.11 -35.01 22.72
CA HIS A 17 25.35 -36.13 22.16
C HIS A 17 23.96 -35.75 21.64
N GLU A 18 23.60 -36.32 20.48
CA GLU A 18 22.21 -36.46 20.01
C GLU A 18 21.53 -37.61 20.77
N GLU A 19 20.38 -37.32 21.40
CA GLU A 19 19.44 -38.33 21.89
C GLU A 19 18.30 -38.54 20.89
N ASN A 20 18.15 -39.81 20.51
CA ASN A 20 17.04 -40.41 19.78
C ASN A 20 15.67 -40.14 20.42
N LEU A 21 14.61 -39.97 19.60
CA LEU A 21 13.26 -40.56 19.82
C LEU A 21 12.44 -40.50 18.50
N PRO A 22 11.46 -41.41 18.27
CA PRO A 22 11.24 -42.05 16.96
C PRO A 22 10.03 -41.56 16.14
N ARG A 23 10.08 -41.87 14.84
CA ARG A 23 8.96 -41.77 13.87
C ARG A 23 7.94 -42.92 14.06
N PRO A 24 6.63 -42.70 13.86
CA PRO A 24 5.70 -43.78 13.61
C PRO A 24 5.51 -44.04 12.11
N ALA A 25 5.56 -45.33 11.77
CA ALA A 25 5.40 -45.90 10.44
C ALA A 25 3.94 -46.02 10.01
N ALA A 26 3.78 -46.16 8.70
CA ALA A 26 2.53 -46.44 7.99
C ALA A 26 1.88 -47.77 8.42
N MET A 27 0.54 -47.78 8.44
CA MET A 27 -0.25 -49.01 8.35
C MET A 27 -1.12 -48.98 7.10
N VAL A 28 -0.75 -49.84 6.15
CA VAL A 28 -1.62 -50.31 5.07
C VAL A 28 -2.29 -51.59 5.56
N ARG A 29 -3.62 -51.64 5.50
CA ARG A 29 -4.38 -52.89 5.28
C ARG A 29 -5.56 -52.57 4.38
N GLY A 30 -5.53 -53.11 3.17
CA GLY A 30 -6.72 -53.25 2.35
C GLY A 30 -7.54 -54.47 2.79
N PHE A 31 -8.80 -54.54 2.38
CA PHE A 31 -9.40 -55.72 1.77
C PHE A 31 -10.77 -55.35 1.15
N HIS A 32 -10.83 -55.52 -0.17
CA HIS A 32 -11.91 -56.08 -1.00
C HIS A 32 -13.38 -55.70 -0.76
N GLY A 33 -13.98 -55.17 -1.83
CA GLY A 33 -14.92 -55.99 -2.63
C GLY A 33 -16.39 -55.60 -2.54
N GLY A 34 -17.02 -55.40 -3.70
CA GLY A 34 -18.44 -55.70 -3.89
C GLY A 34 -19.27 -54.60 -4.56
N ASN A 35 -19.55 -54.80 -5.84
CA ASN A 35 -20.64 -54.23 -6.62
C ASN A 35 -21.98 -54.21 -5.86
N ALA A 36 -22.85 -53.23 -6.15
CA ALA A 36 -24.11 -53.49 -6.87
C ALA A 36 -25.01 -52.25 -6.98
N GLU A 37 -25.79 -52.29 -8.05
CA GLU A 37 -26.73 -51.32 -8.59
C GLU A 37 -27.95 -50.98 -7.71
N ALA A 38 -28.54 -49.84 -8.07
CA ALA A 38 -29.98 -49.57 -8.17
C ALA A 38 -30.93 -49.93 -7.01
N ASN A 39 -31.62 -48.92 -6.47
CA ASN A 39 -33.07 -48.80 -6.74
C ASN A 39 -33.67 -47.47 -6.27
N ALA A 40 -34.51 -46.92 -7.14
CA ALA A 40 -35.49 -45.90 -6.80
C ALA A 40 -36.65 -46.53 -5.99
N ARG A 41 -37.23 -45.78 -5.03
CA ARG A 41 -38.70 -45.69 -4.88
C ARG A 41 -39.14 -44.68 -3.80
N LYS A 42 -39.90 -43.70 -4.31
CA LYS A 42 -41.04 -42.99 -3.71
C LYS A 42 -41.59 -43.58 -2.40
N ARG A 43 -41.86 -42.74 -1.40
CA ARG A 43 -43.16 -42.72 -0.70
C ARG A 43 -43.61 -41.29 -0.39
N ARG A 44 -44.85 -41.02 -0.80
CA ARG A 44 -45.71 -39.89 -0.43
C ARG A 44 -46.25 -40.12 0.99
N CYS A 45 -46.50 -39.05 1.73
CA CYS A 45 -47.69 -38.97 2.59
C CYS A 45 -48.32 -37.58 2.50
N GLN A 46 -49.51 -37.58 1.92
CA GLN A 46 -50.66 -36.67 2.08
C GLN A 46 -51.11 -36.64 3.56
N CYS A 47 -51.95 -35.75 4.12
CA CYS A 47 -52.60 -34.48 3.76
C CYS A 47 -53.52 -34.15 4.97
N ALA A 48 -53.75 -32.88 5.30
CA ALA A 48 -54.99 -32.32 5.91
C ALA A 48 -54.74 -30.81 6.19
N ARG A 49 -55.08 -29.85 5.31
CA ARG A 49 -56.39 -29.23 4.98
C ARG A 49 -57.21 -28.70 6.16
N LYS A 50 -57.35 -27.37 6.22
CA LYS A 50 -58.59 -26.55 6.31
C LYS A 50 -58.16 -25.05 6.19
N SER A 51 -58.19 -24.38 5.04
CA SER A 51 -59.30 -23.67 4.35
C SER A 51 -60.05 -22.66 5.23
N PHE A 52 -59.92 -21.35 4.92
CA PHE A 52 -60.99 -20.44 4.47
C PHE A 52 -60.41 -19.02 4.17
N GLY A 53 -60.57 -18.53 2.92
CA GLY A 53 -60.61 -17.10 2.60
C GLY A 53 -62.05 -16.56 2.72
N PRO A 54 -62.47 -15.43 2.11
CA PRO A 54 -61.88 -14.78 0.92
C PRO A 54 -61.98 -13.22 0.85
N ARG A 55 -61.61 -12.69 -0.34
CA ARG A 55 -61.93 -11.39 -1.00
C ARG A 55 -60.84 -10.31 -0.92
N CYS A 56 -60.06 -10.11 -2.00
CA CYS A 56 -60.35 -9.34 -3.23
C CYS A 56 -60.44 -7.82 -3.02
N THR A 57 -59.46 -7.07 -3.53
CA THR A 57 -59.73 -5.91 -4.39
C THR A 57 -58.54 -5.66 -5.32
N VAL A 58 -58.86 -5.49 -6.60
CA VAL A 58 -58.01 -5.10 -7.71
C VAL A 58 -57.99 -3.57 -7.77
N PHE A 59 -56.86 -2.94 -8.07
CA PHE A 59 -56.85 -1.62 -8.70
C PHE A 59 -55.81 -1.60 -9.84
N SER A 60 -56.33 -1.44 -11.05
CA SER A 60 -55.61 -1.02 -12.24
C SER A 60 -56.04 0.41 -12.58
N PHE A 61 -55.07 1.27 -12.87
CA PHE A 61 -55.14 2.41 -13.78
C PHE A 61 -53.72 2.51 -14.36
N GLY A 62 -53.48 2.62 -15.66
CA GLY A 62 -54.20 3.37 -16.67
C GLY A 62 -53.24 4.42 -17.21
N LEU A 63 -52.67 4.13 -18.38
CA LEU A 63 -51.66 4.86 -19.16
C LEU A 63 -52.11 6.27 -19.56
N PHE A 64 -51.21 7.26 -19.59
CA PHE A 64 -51.31 8.41 -20.51
C PHE A 64 -49.92 8.87 -21.01
N PHE A 65 -49.82 8.95 -22.33
CA PHE A 65 -48.75 9.58 -23.12
C PHE A 65 -48.79 11.11 -22.97
N ALA A 66 -47.62 11.77 -22.99
CA ALA A 66 -47.46 13.08 -23.62
C ALA A 66 -45.98 13.42 -23.86
N LEU A 67 -45.63 13.57 -25.15
CA LEU A 67 -44.44 14.25 -25.66
C LEU A 67 -44.55 15.75 -25.41
N GLY A 68 -43.44 16.41 -25.07
CA GLY A 68 -43.35 17.87 -25.00
C GLY A 68 -41.92 18.38 -25.02
N ARG A 69 -41.54 19.01 -26.14
CA ARG A 69 -40.29 19.79 -26.37
C ARG A 69 -40.39 21.18 -25.71
N HIS A 70 -39.24 21.86 -25.71
CA HIS A 70 -38.91 23.23 -25.23
C HIS A 70 -38.47 23.27 -23.76
N GLY A 71 -37.31 23.82 -23.38
CA GLY A 71 -36.51 24.88 -23.99
C GLY A 71 -36.58 26.11 -23.07
N GLY A 72 -35.48 26.46 -22.40
CA GLY A 72 -35.41 27.70 -21.62
C GLY A 72 -34.45 27.62 -20.43
N ARG A 73 -33.32 28.34 -20.55
CA ARG A 73 -32.50 28.81 -19.42
C ARG A 73 -33.35 29.68 -18.49
N PRO A 74 -32.89 29.88 -17.23
CA PRO A 74 -32.75 31.27 -16.81
C PRO A 74 -31.39 31.59 -16.20
N SER A 75 -31.04 32.83 -16.47
CA SER A 75 -29.86 33.59 -16.09
C SER A 75 -29.85 34.01 -14.62
N MET A 76 -28.62 34.33 -14.19
CA MET A 76 -28.24 35.06 -12.99
C MET A 76 -29.20 36.20 -12.62
N VAL A 77 -29.47 36.33 -11.32
CA VAL A 77 -29.86 37.59 -10.69
C VAL A 77 -28.91 37.85 -9.53
N THR A 78 -28.10 38.90 -9.72
CA THR A 78 -27.32 39.60 -8.71
C THR A 78 -28.26 40.37 -7.78
N ASN A 79 -27.99 40.36 -6.47
CA ASN A 79 -28.45 41.42 -5.58
C ASN A 79 -27.32 41.81 -4.63
N ALA A 80 -26.86 43.05 -4.79
CA ALA A 80 -26.04 43.77 -3.85
C ALA A 80 -26.97 44.56 -2.91
N VAL A 81 -26.71 44.52 -1.60
CA VAL A 81 -27.19 45.54 -0.66
C VAL A 81 -26.08 45.87 0.33
N SER A 82 -25.79 47.17 0.38
CA SER A 82 -24.89 47.91 1.26
C SER A 82 -25.38 48.01 2.71
N GLY A 83 -24.44 48.12 3.65
CA GLY A 83 -24.73 48.51 5.04
C GLY A 83 -23.47 48.69 5.87
N THR A 84 -22.95 49.91 5.92
CA THR A 84 -21.87 50.41 6.78
C THR A 84 -22.31 50.58 8.23
N LEU A 85 -21.43 50.33 9.21
CA LEU A 85 -21.36 51.08 10.47
C LEU A 85 -19.95 50.94 11.09
N GLU A 86 -19.42 52.08 11.53
CA GLU A 86 -18.07 52.33 12.06
C GLU A 86 -17.92 51.98 13.54
N GLY A 87 -16.70 51.65 13.96
CA GLY A 87 -16.28 51.58 15.37
C GLY A 87 -14.76 51.47 15.47
N ARG A 88 -14.12 52.40 16.19
CA ARG A 88 -12.67 52.73 16.12
C ARG A 88 -11.89 52.24 17.38
N ALA A 89 -10.72 51.62 17.15
CA ALA A 89 -9.47 51.57 17.94
C ALA A 89 -9.43 50.77 19.30
N PRO A 90 -8.26 50.26 19.78
CA PRO A 90 -6.87 50.64 19.41
C PRO A 90 -5.88 49.49 19.06
N SER A 91 -4.74 49.93 18.52
CA SER A 91 -3.58 49.22 17.99
C SER A 91 -2.67 48.52 19.03
N ARG A 92 -2.15 47.33 18.68
CA ARG A 92 -0.94 46.69 19.24
C ARG A 92 -0.19 45.92 18.14
N PRO A 93 1.13 45.67 18.30
CA PRO A 93 2.11 45.71 17.20
C PRO A 93 2.21 44.42 16.38
N ALA A 94 2.72 44.59 15.17
CA ALA A 94 2.85 43.60 14.10
C ALA A 94 3.71 42.38 14.50
N GLU A 95 3.09 41.20 14.43
CA GLU A 95 3.77 39.92 14.42
C GLU A 95 3.85 39.41 12.98
N LYS A 96 5.07 39.14 12.50
CA LYS A 96 5.35 38.73 11.13
C LYS A 96 4.80 37.32 10.89
N THR A 97 3.77 37.20 10.06
CA THR A 97 3.29 35.93 9.52
C THR A 97 4.32 35.36 8.53
N PRO A 98 4.66 34.05 8.59
CA PRO A 98 5.48 33.41 7.58
C PRO A 98 4.71 33.33 6.26
N LYS A 99 5.37 33.69 5.15
CA LYS A 99 4.83 33.56 3.80
C LYS A 99 4.38 32.11 3.54
N GLU A 100 3.10 31.91 3.29
CA GLU A 100 2.58 30.71 2.64
C GLU A 100 3.30 30.55 1.29
N LYS A 101 4.04 29.45 1.13
CA LYS A 101 4.50 29.01 -0.19
C LYS A 101 3.28 28.42 -0.90
N THR A 102 2.76 29.15 -1.86
CA THR A 102 1.76 28.68 -2.81
C THR A 102 2.32 27.45 -3.52
N VAL A 103 1.65 26.30 -3.34
CA VAL A 103 1.90 25.09 -4.13
C VAL A 103 1.57 25.41 -5.58
N GLY A 104 2.56 25.28 -6.46
CA GLY A 104 2.42 25.55 -7.88
C GLY A 104 1.34 24.66 -8.50
N ARG A 105 0.31 25.31 -9.07
CA ARG A 105 -0.69 24.67 -9.91
C ARG A 105 -0.04 24.47 -11.28
N VAL A 106 0.14 23.22 -11.71
CA VAL A 106 0.61 22.93 -13.06
C VAL A 106 -0.62 22.91 -13.97
N ASP A 107 -0.75 23.93 -14.82
CA ASP A 107 -1.79 23.98 -15.84
C ASP A 107 -1.55 22.87 -16.87
N SER A 108 -2.61 22.08 -17.11
CA SER A 108 -2.65 21.05 -18.13
C SER A 108 -2.71 21.69 -19.52
N GLY A 109 -1.55 22.01 -20.10
CA GLY A 109 -1.41 22.50 -21.46
C GLY A 109 -0.51 21.58 -22.27
N ALA A 110 -1.07 20.92 -23.28
CA ALA A 110 -0.40 20.03 -24.22
C ALA A 110 0.58 20.76 -25.21
N ALA A 111 1.27 21.80 -24.76
CA ALA A 111 2.14 22.64 -25.57
C ALA A 111 3.41 23.05 -24.80
N ALA A 112 4.22 22.07 -24.41
CA ALA A 112 5.57 22.32 -23.90
C ALA A 112 6.47 21.08 -24.12
N LEU A 113 6.55 20.58 -25.36
CA LEU A 113 7.49 19.51 -25.75
C LEU A 113 8.63 20.01 -26.66
N ALA A 114 8.81 21.33 -26.79
CA ALA A 114 9.73 21.91 -27.78
C ALA A 114 10.94 22.66 -27.21
N ASP A 115 11.22 22.57 -25.90
CA ASP A 115 12.47 23.08 -25.34
C ASP A 115 13.02 22.10 -24.28
N CYS A 116 13.76 21.11 -24.78
CA CYS A 116 14.51 20.17 -23.96
C CYS A 116 15.94 20.69 -23.84
N GLY A 117 16.15 21.67 -22.96
CA GLY A 117 17.48 21.92 -22.42
C GLY A 117 18.06 20.61 -21.87
N SER A 118 19.36 20.38 -22.10
CA SER A 118 20.03 19.13 -21.72
C SER A 118 19.76 18.77 -20.26
N MET A 119 19.21 17.57 -20.02
CA MET A 119 18.96 17.06 -18.68
C MET A 119 20.25 17.09 -17.84
N PRO A 120 20.20 17.54 -16.56
CA PRO A 120 21.36 17.48 -15.69
C PRO A 120 21.88 16.04 -15.56
N ALA A 121 23.19 15.85 -15.42
CA ALA A 121 23.78 14.52 -15.26
C ALA A 121 23.28 13.82 -13.98
N ASN A 122 23.17 12.49 -14.01
CA ASN A 122 22.92 11.59 -12.88
C ASN A 122 21.52 11.64 -12.23
N LYS A 123 20.51 12.15 -12.95
CA LYS A 123 19.11 12.04 -12.52
C LYS A 123 18.60 10.61 -12.67
N THR A 124 17.80 10.14 -11.72
CA THR A 124 17.29 8.77 -11.69
C THR A 124 15.79 8.73 -11.57
N VAL A 125 15.14 7.90 -12.38
CA VAL A 125 13.73 7.53 -12.21
C VAL A 125 13.62 6.06 -11.83
N ILE A 126 12.84 5.77 -10.79
CA ILE A 126 12.44 4.41 -10.42
C ILE A 126 10.97 4.23 -10.77
N PHE A 127 10.68 3.26 -11.63
CA PHE A 127 9.34 2.80 -11.96
C PHE A 127 9.01 1.56 -11.13
N LEU A 128 8.05 1.71 -10.21
CA LEU A 128 7.57 0.62 -9.37
C LEU A 128 6.19 0.15 -9.83
N GLY A 129 6.12 -1.07 -10.36
CA GLY A 129 4.86 -1.77 -10.61
C GLY A 129 4.48 -2.62 -9.40
N ASP A 130 3.55 -2.15 -8.57
CA ASP A 130 3.16 -2.83 -7.33
C ASP A 130 2.60 -4.22 -7.63
N GLY A 131 3.01 -5.24 -6.88
CA GLY A 131 2.49 -6.61 -7.06
C GLY A 131 2.77 -7.27 -8.41
N MET A 132 3.60 -6.66 -9.27
CA MET A 132 3.70 -7.00 -10.68
C MET A 132 4.30 -8.38 -10.96
N ALA A 133 5.25 -8.81 -10.13
CA ALA A 133 5.89 -10.13 -10.27
C ALA A 133 4.90 -11.27 -9.98
N ASP A 134 5.07 -12.40 -10.67
CA ASP A 134 4.16 -13.54 -10.60
C ASP A 134 4.90 -14.89 -10.73
N GLU A 135 4.11 -15.96 -10.78
CA GLU A 135 4.55 -17.33 -11.04
C GLU A 135 4.08 -17.78 -12.44
N PRO A 136 4.70 -18.81 -13.05
CA PRO A 136 4.24 -19.36 -14.32
C PRO A 136 2.80 -19.88 -14.26
N LEU A 137 1.99 -19.51 -15.26
CA LEU A 137 0.58 -19.90 -15.35
C LEU A 137 0.34 -20.86 -16.54
N PRO A 138 -0.36 -22.00 -16.35
CA PRO A 138 -0.65 -22.93 -17.44
C PRO A 138 -1.42 -22.29 -18.60
N GLU A 139 -2.37 -21.41 -18.29
CA GLU A 139 -3.17 -20.67 -19.28
C GLU A 139 -2.37 -19.67 -20.13
N LEU A 140 -1.15 -19.33 -19.71
CA LEU A 140 -0.19 -18.51 -20.49
C LEU A 140 0.87 -19.35 -21.21
N GLY A 141 0.72 -20.68 -21.21
CA GLY A 141 1.71 -21.61 -21.73
C GLY A 141 2.92 -21.77 -20.80
N ASN A 142 2.68 -21.81 -19.49
CA ASN A 142 3.71 -21.86 -18.44
C ASN A 142 4.67 -20.66 -18.46
N ARG A 143 4.13 -19.48 -18.78
CA ARG A 143 4.81 -18.18 -18.68
C ARG A 143 4.22 -17.38 -17.54
N THR A 144 5.00 -16.48 -16.96
CA THR A 144 4.46 -15.45 -16.05
C THR A 144 3.71 -14.37 -16.87
N PRO A 145 2.87 -13.53 -16.24
CA PRO A 145 2.28 -12.37 -16.89
C PRO A 145 3.32 -11.42 -17.49
N LEU A 146 4.47 -11.20 -16.84
CA LEU A 146 5.57 -10.38 -17.39
C LEU A 146 6.16 -11.01 -18.65
N GLN A 147 6.34 -12.32 -18.70
CA GLN A 147 6.81 -13.03 -19.89
C GLN A 147 5.78 -13.09 -21.04
N TYR A 148 4.50 -12.90 -20.72
CA TYR A 148 3.42 -12.97 -21.71
C TYR A 148 3.07 -11.61 -22.30
N ALA A 149 3.04 -10.57 -21.46
CA ALA A 149 2.63 -9.22 -21.83
C ALA A 149 3.61 -8.57 -22.83
N ALA A 150 3.10 -7.64 -23.65
CA ALA A 150 3.94 -6.83 -24.51
C ALA A 150 4.62 -5.69 -23.73
N THR A 151 5.90 -5.87 -23.39
CA THR A 151 6.66 -4.94 -22.51
C THR A 151 7.94 -4.38 -23.15
N PRO A 152 7.87 -3.77 -24.35
CA PRO A 152 9.06 -3.31 -25.06
C PRO A 152 9.87 -2.24 -24.30
N ALA A 153 9.26 -1.43 -23.44
CA ALA A 153 9.99 -0.41 -22.69
C ALA A 153 10.80 -1.04 -21.54
N MET A 154 10.22 -1.96 -20.77
CA MET A 154 10.93 -2.71 -19.73
C MET A 154 12.01 -3.61 -20.35
N ASP A 155 11.73 -4.26 -21.47
CA ASP A 155 12.73 -5.03 -22.22
C ASP A 155 13.90 -4.16 -22.70
N SER A 156 13.64 -2.91 -23.10
CA SER A 156 14.72 -1.98 -23.45
C SER A 156 15.60 -1.64 -22.25
N LEU A 157 15.03 -1.50 -21.04
CA LEU A 157 15.82 -1.28 -19.82
C LEU A 157 16.67 -2.48 -19.46
N ALA A 158 16.16 -3.70 -19.62
CA ALA A 158 16.94 -4.92 -19.44
C ALA A 158 18.07 -5.02 -20.48
N ARG A 159 17.75 -4.77 -21.75
CA ARG A 159 18.69 -4.87 -22.88
C ARG A 159 19.83 -3.86 -22.84
N ASP A 160 19.52 -2.64 -22.39
CA ASP A 160 20.44 -1.50 -22.41
C ASP A 160 21.05 -1.24 -21.01
N GLY A 161 20.69 -2.06 -20.02
CA GLY A 161 21.13 -1.93 -18.63
C GLY A 161 21.68 -3.23 -18.04
N ARG A 162 21.72 -3.28 -16.71
CA ARG A 162 22.05 -4.48 -15.94
C ARG A 162 20.82 -4.98 -15.21
N THR A 163 20.71 -6.28 -15.06
CA THR A 163 19.56 -6.95 -14.43
C THR A 163 19.98 -7.82 -13.25
N GLY A 164 19.01 -8.15 -12.40
CA GLY A 164 19.18 -9.04 -11.26
C GLY A 164 17.86 -9.26 -10.54
N THR A 165 17.94 -9.58 -9.27
CA THR A 165 16.77 -9.64 -8.37
C THR A 165 16.97 -8.78 -7.14
N LEU A 166 15.89 -8.30 -6.53
CA LEU A 166 15.91 -7.64 -5.23
C LEU A 166 15.02 -8.40 -4.23
N LEU A 167 15.57 -8.74 -3.06
CA LEU A 167 14.76 -9.20 -1.93
C LEU A 167 14.22 -8.00 -1.15
N THR A 168 12.91 -7.77 -1.27
CA THR A 168 12.19 -6.61 -0.70
C THR A 168 11.37 -6.95 0.54
N LEU A 169 10.99 -8.23 0.71
CA LEU A 169 10.22 -8.72 1.85
C LEU A 169 11.01 -9.76 2.64
N PRO A 170 12.03 -9.35 3.41
CA PRO A 170 12.81 -10.29 4.23
C PRO A 170 11.97 -10.92 5.33
N GLU A 171 12.43 -12.08 5.82
CA GLU A 171 11.81 -12.76 6.95
C GLU A 171 11.86 -11.90 8.23
N GLY A 172 10.90 -12.13 9.12
CA GLY A 172 10.76 -11.38 10.37
C GLY A 172 9.97 -10.07 10.26
N PHE A 173 9.63 -9.63 9.04
CA PHE A 173 8.81 -8.44 8.80
C PHE A 173 7.45 -8.79 8.16
N PRO A 174 6.42 -7.93 8.33
CA PRO A 174 5.15 -8.05 7.61
C PRO A 174 5.36 -8.02 6.09
N THR A 175 4.46 -8.66 5.35
CA THR A 175 4.51 -8.68 3.87
C THR A 175 3.85 -7.46 3.23
N GLY A 176 3.74 -6.32 3.92
CA GLY A 176 3.04 -5.15 3.40
C GLY A 176 3.89 -4.29 2.46
N SER A 177 3.24 -3.53 1.58
CA SER A 177 3.90 -2.60 0.64
C SER A 177 4.80 -1.59 1.37
N GLU A 178 4.49 -1.23 2.63
CA GLU A 178 5.36 -0.38 3.44
C GLU A 178 6.75 -0.99 3.64
N VAL A 179 6.85 -2.30 3.92
CA VAL A 179 8.13 -2.99 4.12
C VAL A 179 8.87 -3.11 2.79
N ALA A 180 8.17 -3.53 1.74
CA ALA A 180 8.75 -3.72 0.42
C ALA A 180 9.34 -2.41 -0.13
N ASN A 181 8.58 -1.31 -0.06
CA ASN A 181 9.04 -0.01 -0.55
C ASN A 181 10.12 0.60 0.36
N MET A 182 10.12 0.32 1.66
CA MET A 182 11.24 0.67 2.54
C MET A 182 12.54 -0.01 2.10
N SER A 183 12.49 -1.31 1.73
CA SER A 183 13.65 -2.01 1.16
C SER A 183 14.08 -1.42 -0.19
N VAL A 184 13.15 -1.14 -1.11
CA VAL A 184 13.47 -0.52 -2.40
C VAL A 184 14.18 0.84 -2.21
N LEU A 185 13.71 1.66 -1.26
CA LEU A 185 14.28 2.97 -0.93
C LEU A 185 15.47 2.90 0.05
N GLY A 186 15.99 1.70 0.27
CA GLY A 186 17.24 1.43 0.97
C GLY A 186 17.20 1.61 2.48
N CYS A 187 16.02 1.58 3.10
CA CYS A 187 15.86 1.59 4.55
C CYS A 187 16.44 0.33 5.19
N ASP A 188 17.17 0.49 6.29
CA ASP A 188 17.53 -0.63 7.15
C ASP A 188 16.33 -0.99 8.01
N LEU A 189 15.57 -2.00 7.58
CA LEU A 189 14.34 -2.43 8.27
C LEU A 189 14.57 -2.76 9.75
N LYS A 190 15.76 -3.24 10.15
CA LYS A 190 16.01 -3.60 11.56
C LYS A 190 16.02 -2.39 12.48
N THR A 191 16.46 -1.24 11.98
CA THR A 191 16.63 -0.01 12.76
C THR A 191 15.63 1.09 12.40
N GLU A 192 15.10 1.07 11.17
CA GLU A 192 14.28 2.14 10.61
C GLU A 192 12.80 1.74 10.45
N TYR A 193 12.42 0.46 10.58
CA TYR A 193 11.01 0.06 10.47
C TYR A 193 10.16 0.70 11.58
N CYS A 194 9.32 1.65 11.16
CA CYS A 194 8.53 2.47 12.07
C CYS A 194 7.09 1.97 12.24
N GLY A 195 6.66 0.97 11.46
CA GLY A 195 5.27 0.51 11.40
C GLY A 195 4.40 1.37 10.47
N ARG A 196 3.22 0.86 10.10
CA ARG A 196 2.35 1.50 9.10
C ARG A 196 1.59 2.71 9.63
N GLY A 197 1.23 2.73 10.91
CA GLY A 197 0.54 3.87 11.54
C GLY A 197 1.25 5.21 11.35
N PRO A 198 2.55 5.33 11.68
CA PRO A 198 3.34 6.54 11.44
C PRO A 198 3.42 6.97 9.97
N ILE A 199 3.53 5.99 9.05
CA ILE A 199 3.58 6.25 7.61
C ILE A 199 2.25 6.83 7.13
N GLU A 200 1.12 6.24 7.50
CA GLU A 200 -0.21 6.77 7.16
C GLU A 200 -0.50 8.13 7.84
N ALA A 201 0.05 8.37 9.04
CA ALA A 201 0.00 9.70 9.67
C ALA A 201 0.75 10.75 8.83
N ALA A 202 1.95 10.43 8.35
CA ALA A 202 2.72 11.30 7.46
C ALA A 202 2.00 11.56 6.14
N ALA A 203 1.30 10.56 5.58
CA ALA A 203 0.46 10.70 4.39
C ALA A 203 -0.66 11.74 4.53
N ARG A 204 -1.08 12.03 5.77
CA ARG A 204 -2.09 13.06 6.09
C ARG A 204 -1.49 14.36 6.65
N ASN A 205 -0.17 14.54 6.53
CA ASN A 205 0.56 15.67 7.12
C ASN A 205 0.39 15.79 8.64
N LEU A 206 0.09 14.67 9.32
CA LEU A 206 0.04 14.64 10.77
C LEU A 206 1.48 14.55 11.30
N LYS A 207 1.93 15.63 11.94
CA LYS A 207 3.23 15.67 12.60
C LYS A 207 3.16 14.90 13.91
N LEU A 208 3.88 13.79 13.97
CA LEU A 208 4.03 12.99 15.18
C LEU A 208 5.18 13.53 16.03
N GLY A 209 4.93 13.67 17.33
CA GLY A 209 5.98 13.97 18.30
C GLY A 209 6.90 12.76 18.56
N PRO A 210 8.06 12.97 19.20
CA PRO A 210 9.04 11.90 19.46
C PRO A 210 8.54 10.80 20.40
N GLN A 211 7.48 11.06 21.15
CA GLN A 211 6.82 10.11 22.05
C GLN A 211 5.47 9.60 21.52
N ASP A 212 5.10 9.96 20.29
CA ASP A 212 3.83 9.55 19.73
C ASP A 212 3.90 8.12 19.19
N VAL A 213 2.92 7.31 19.57
CA VAL A 213 2.66 6.00 18.98
C VAL A 213 1.40 6.11 18.14
N ALA A 214 1.53 5.95 16.83
CA ALA A 214 0.44 5.99 15.88
C ALA A 214 0.02 4.57 15.47
N PHE A 215 -1.28 4.34 15.48
CA PHE A 215 -1.93 3.12 15.04
C PHE A 215 -2.88 3.45 13.89
N ARG A 216 -3.02 2.51 12.95
CA ARG A 216 -4.22 2.48 12.12
C ARG A 216 -5.42 2.13 12.99
N LEU A 217 -6.59 2.58 12.60
CA LEU A 217 -7.83 2.37 13.32
C LEU A 217 -8.95 2.10 12.32
N ASN A 218 -9.46 0.87 12.30
CA ASN A 218 -10.66 0.58 11.53
C ASN A 218 -11.91 0.91 12.34
N LEU A 219 -12.90 1.53 11.70
CA LEU A 219 -14.29 1.51 12.15
C LEU A 219 -14.92 0.20 11.64
N VAL A 220 -15.45 -0.63 12.55
CA VAL A 220 -15.91 -1.99 12.23
C VAL A 220 -17.37 -2.21 12.59
N THR A 221 -17.97 -3.26 12.01
CA THR A 221 -19.26 -3.79 12.44
C THR A 221 -19.06 -5.11 13.18
N VAL A 222 -19.65 -5.18 14.36
CA VAL A 222 -19.60 -6.30 15.30
C VAL A 222 -21.01 -6.78 15.57
N ARG A 223 -21.23 -8.09 15.60
CA ARG A 223 -22.51 -8.70 15.99
C ARG A 223 -22.22 -9.89 16.90
N ASP A 224 -22.91 -9.96 18.03
CA ASP A 224 -22.75 -11.04 19.03
C ASP A 224 -21.28 -11.28 19.42
N GLY A 225 -20.53 -10.18 19.60
CA GLY A 225 -19.10 -10.20 19.95
C GLY A 225 -18.15 -10.63 18.82
N ARG A 226 -18.65 -10.85 17.61
CA ARG A 226 -17.87 -11.26 16.43
C ARG A 226 -17.71 -10.15 15.41
N LEU A 227 -16.54 -10.08 14.79
CA LEU A 227 -16.25 -9.13 13.71
C LEU A 227 -17.01 -9.59 12.45
N VAL A 228 -18.10 -8.91 12.09
CA VAL A 228 -18.88 -9.24 10.90
C VAL A 228 -18.53 -8.38 9.69
N ASP A 229 -17.85 -7.25 9.90
CA ASP A 229 -17.30 -6.46 8.80
C ASP A 229 -16.13 -5.60 9.30
N PHE A 230 -14.93 -5.86 8.79
CA PHE A 230 -13.72 -5.11 9.11
C PHE A 230 -13.69 -3.69 8.52
N ALA A 231 -14.56 -3.42 7.55
CA ALA A 231 -14.71 -2.15 6.86
C ALA A 231 -15.98 -1.39 7.27
N GLY A 232 -16.76 -1.92 8.22
CA GLY A 232 -17.96 -1.24 8.74
C GLY A 232 -19.00 -0.89 7.67
N GLY A 233 -19.09 -1.67 6.60
CA GLY A 233 -19.95 -1.41 5.45
C GLY A 233 -19.47 -0.26 4.57
N HIS A 234 -18.16 0.01 4.51
CA HIS A 234 -17.57 1.10 3.73
C HIS A 234 -18.28 2.43 3.96
N PRO A 235 -18.24 2.97 5.18
CA PRO A 235 -18.98 4.18 5.51
C PRO A 235 -18.61 5.31 4.56
N ALA A 236 -19.63 6.10 4.19
CA ALA A 236 -19.41 7.37 3.51
C ALA A 236 -18.46 8.23 4.35
N GLN A 237 -17.63 9.04 3.67
CA GLN A 237 -16.59 9.83 4.33
C GLN A 237 -17.12 10.68 5.49
N ALA A 238 -18.26 11.36 5.31
CA ALA A 238 -18.88 12.19 6.34
C ALA A 238 -19.35 11.39 7.57
N ASP A 239 -19.77 10.13 7.40
CA ASP A 239 -20.15 9.26 8.53
C ASP A 239 -18.91 8.81 9.31
N ALA A 240 -17.81 8.50 8.62
CA ALA A 240 -16.56 8.14 9.27
C ALA A 240 -15.96 9.32 10.06
N GLU A 241 -15.92 10.50 9.47
CA GLU A 241 -15.45 11.74 10.13
C GLU A 241 -16.26 12.03 11.39
N ALA A 242 -17.59 12.00 11.30
CA ALA A 242 -18.46 12.22 12.45
C ALA A 242 -18.28 11.15 13.55
N ALA A 243 -18.05 9.88 13.18
CA ALA A 243 -17.76 8.82 14.16
C ALA A 243 -16.42 9.06 14.88
N ILE A 244 -15.39 9.51 14.16
CA ILE A 244 -14.09 9.87 14.73
C ILE A 244 -14.19 11.08 15.66
N GLU A 245 -14.97 12.10 15.30
CA GLU A 245 -15.24 13.25 16.17
C GLU A 245 -15.95 12.85 17.47
N GLU A 246 -16.88 11.89 17.40
CA GLU A 246 -17.52 11.35 18.60
C GLU A 246 -16.56 10.60 19.51
N LEU A 247 -15.65 9.81 18.94
CA LEU A 247 -14.58 9.15 19.69
C LEU A 247 -13.64 10.16 20.35
N ASN A 248 -13.28 11.24 19.64
CA ASN A 248 -12.52 12.34 20.22
C ASN A 248 -13.27 13.06 21.35
N ARG A 249 -14.58 13.29 21.22
CA ARG A 249 -15.37 13.90 22.31
C ARG A 249 -15.46 13.01 23.55
N ALA A 250 -15.51 11.68 23.36
CA ALA A 250 -15.66 10.74 24.47
C ALA A 250 -14.33 10.40 25.15
N PHE A 251 -13.25 10.24 24.37
CA PHE A 251 -11.98 9.70 24.84
C PHE A 251 -10.78 10.61 24.59
N GLY A 252 -10.94 11.65 23.76
CA GLY A 252 -9.86 12.49 23.30
C GLY A 252 -9.36 13.42 24.39
N ASP A 253 -8.04 13.49 24.54
CA ASP A 253 -7.33 14.43 25.40
C ASP A 253 -5.96 14.76 24.79
N SER A 254 -5.05 15.37 25.56
CA SER A 254 -3.68 15.64 25.09
C SER A 254 -2.88 14.38 24.76
N ARG A 255 -3.31 13.21 25.25
CA ARG A 255 -2.63 11.92 25.10
C ARG A 255 -3.32 11.00 24.10
N ILE A 256 -4.63 11.07 23.93
CA ILE A 256 -5.39 10.20 23.04
C ILE A 256 -6.03 11.06 21.95
N ARG A 257 -5.68 10.83 20.69
CA ARG A 257 -6.24 11.58 19.55
C ARG A 257 -6.64 10.64 18.44
N PHE A 258 -7.87 10.77 17.95
CA PHE A 258 -8.37 10.07 16.80
C PHE A 258 -8.32 11.00 15.59
N HIS A 259 -7.86 10.51 14.43
CA HIS A 259 -7.80 11.29 13.21
C HIS A 259 -8.54 10.58 12.09
N ALA A 260 -9.41 11.32 11.40
CA ALA A 260 -10.15 10.80 10.27
C ALA A 260 -9.20 10.55 9.10
N GLY A 261 -9.28 9.34 8.55
CA GLY A 261 -8.60 8.94 7.32
C GLY A 261 -9.60 8.86 6.17
N VAL A 262 -9.53 7.77 5.40
CA VAL A 262 -10.43 7.52 4.27
C VAL A 262 -11.42 6.42 4.63
N SER A 263 -12.71 6.76 4.66
CA SER A 263 -13.78 5.85 5.04
C SER A 263 -13.48 5.16 6.39
N TYR A 264 -13.54 3.84 6.45
CA TYR A 264 -13.28 3.07 7.67
C TYR A 264 -11.83 3.12 8.15
N ARG A 265 -10.86 3.51 7.32
CA ARG A 265 -9.41 3.51 7.64
C ARG A 265 -9.03 4.85 8.26
N ASN A 266 -8.84 4.85 9.57
CA ASN A 266 -8.56 6.05 10.38
C ASN A 266 -7.26 5.85 11.17
N LEU A 267 -6.90 6.83 12.03
CA LEU A 267 -5.72 6.77 12.86
C LEU A 267 -6.04 7.02 14.33
N LEU A 268 -5.28 6.38 15.22
CA LEU A 268 -5.24 6.64 16.64
C LEU A 268 -3.80 7.00 17.03
N VAL A 269 -3.61 8.16 17.65
CA VAL A 269 -2.33 8.60 18.18
C VAL A 269 -2.38 8.62 19.70
N LEU A 270 -1.43 7.92 20.31
CA LEU A 270 -1.18 7.91 21.75
C LEU A 270 0.11 8.69 22.03
N SER A 271 0.04 9.75 22.82
CA SER A 271 1.16 10.64 23.16
C SER A 271 1.51 10.53 24.63
N GLY A 272 2.78 10.24 24.91
CA GLY A 272 3.31 10.20 26.27
C GLY A 272 4.42 9.16 26.42
N PRO A 273 5.36 9.37 27.36
CA PRO A 273 6.48 8.45 27.59
C PRO A 273 6.02 7.05 28.04
N GLU A 274 4.79 6.91 28.55
CA GLU A 274 4.20 5.64 28.95
C GLU A 274 3.74 4.75 27.79
N PHE A 275 3.62 5.30 26.57
CA PHE A 275 3.17 4.56 25.40
C PHE A 275 4.33 4.01 24.58
N SER A 276 4.20 2.77 24.13
CA SER A 276 5.20 2.02 23.38
C SER A 276 4.55 1.27 22.22
N PRO A 277 5.18 1.23 21.02
CA PRO A 277 4.70 0.43 19.91
C PRO A 277 4.88 -1.08 20.12
N ARG A 278 5.49 -1.53 21.23
CA ARG A 278 5.74 -2.95 21.55
C ARG A 278 4.46 -3.67 22.01
N VAL A 279 3.45 -3.65 21.14
CA VAL A 279 2.14 -4.27 21.34
C VAL A 279 1.81 -5.12 20.12
N LYS A 280 1.44 -6.38 20.35
CA LYS A 280 0.89 -7.25 19.34
C LYS A 280 -0.51 -6.73 18.99
N THR A 281 -0.70 -6.43 17.71
CA THR A 281 -2.01 -6.13 17.13
C THR A 281 -2.19 -6.99 15.88
N GLU A 282 -3.43 -7.28 15.53
CA GLU A 282 -3.75 -8.14 14.39
C GLU A 282 -4.51 -7.34 13.33
N LYS A 283 -4.42 -7.77 12.08
CA LYS A 283 -5.03 -7.08 10.94
C LYS A 283 -6.50 -7.52 10.83
N PRO A 284 -7.49 -6.60 10.82
CA PRO A 284 -8.88 -6.99 11.01
C PRO A 284 -9.50 -7.76 9.83
N ASP A 285 -8.98 -7.61 8.61
CA ASP A 285 -9.42 -8.34 7.42
C ASP A 285 -9.08 -9.83 7.45
N ASP A 286 -8.10 -10.25 8.27
CA ASP A 286 -7.76 -11.67 8.46
C ASP A 286 -8.72 -12.40 9.42
N HIS A 287 -9.59 -11.68 10.15
CA HIS A 287 -10.36 -12.21 11.28
C HIS A 287 -11.89 -12.08 11.11
N HIS A 288 -12.36 -12.07 9.86
CA HIS A 288 -13.78 -12.00 9.56
C HIS A 288 -14.55 -13.20 10.15
N GLY A 289 -15.61 -12.93 10.90
CA GLY A 289 -16.43 -13.91 11.60
C GLY A 289 -15.89 -14.35 12.96
N GLU A 290 -14.67 -13.95 13.35
CA GLU A 290 -14.05 -14.36 14.60
C GLU A 290 -14.50 -13.52 15.82
N PRO A 291 -14.47 -14.07 17.06
CA PRO A 291 -14.76 -13.32 18.27
C PRO A 291 -13.67 -12.28 18.57
N ILE A 292 -14.05 -11.01 18.77
CA ILE A 292 -13.11 -9.91 19.04
C ILE A 292 -12.25 -10.16 20.27
N SER A 293 -12.80 -10.83 21.29
CA SER A 293 -12.09 -11.17 22.53
C SER A 293 -10.83 -12.00 22.32
N ARG A 294 -10.67 -12.69 21.18
CA ARG A 294 -9.46 -13.46 20.84
C ARG A 294 -8.34 -12.61 20.25
N HIS A 295 -8.65 -11.41 19.76
CA HIS A 295 -7.73 -10.56 18.99
C HIS A 295 -7.40 -9.25 19.72
N LEU A 296 -7.63 -9.20 21.04
CA LEU A 296 -7.33 -8.02 21.84
C LEU A 296 -5.82 -7.73 21.84
N PRO A 297 -5.40 -6.44 21.77
CA PRO A 297 -3.99 -6.09 21.79
C PRO A 297 -3.27 -6.58 23.05
N THR A 298 -2.11 -7.21 22.89
CA THR A 298 -1.30 -7.72 24.01
C THR A 298 0.11 -7.11 24.01
N ALA A 299 0.68 -6.89 25.18
CA ALA A 299 2.03 -6.35 25.27
C ALA A 299 3.06 -7.39 24.80
N LEU A 300 4.01 -6.97 23.95
CA LEU A 300 5.16 -7.80 23.56
C LEU A 300 6.36 -7.64 24.50
N ALA A 301 6.32 -6.65 25.38
CA ALA A 301 7.37 -6.31 26.34
C ALA A 301 6.80 -5.47 27.50
N PRO A 302 7.50 -5.34 28.65
CA PRO A 302 7.07 -4.54 29.81
C PRO A 302 6.58 -3.12 29.44
N GLU A 303 7.28 -2.42 28.57
CA GLU A 303 6.93 -1.08 28.11
C GLU A 303 5.62 -1.02 27.31
N GLY A 304 5.14 -2.14 26.76
CA GLY A 304 3.89 -2.23 26.00
C GLY A 304 2.62 -2.32 26.85
N HIS A 305 2.71 -2.59 28.15
CA HIS A 305 1.54 -2.89 28.99
C HIS A 305 0.55 -1.74 29.09
N THR A 306 1.03 -0.51 29.27
CA THR A 306 0.15 0.66 29.35
C THR A 306 -0.58 0.90 28.04
N THR A 307 0.11 0.73 26.91
CA THR A 307 -0.48 0.83 25.58
C THR A 307 -1.52 -0.24 25.35
N ALA A 308 -1.21 -1.52 25.60
CA ALA A 308 -2.14 -2.63 25.44
C ALA A 308 -3.42 -2.43 26.27
N ARG A 309 -3.29 -2.07 27.56
CA ARG A 309 -4.44 -1.77 28.43
C ARG A 309 -5.28 -0.61 27.90
N THR A 310 -4.63 0.45 27.41
CA THR A 310 -5.32 1.61 26.84
C THR A 310 -6.11 1.23 25.60
N LEU A 311 -5.50 0.48 24.68
CA LEU A 311 -6.18 0.01 23.47
C LEU A 311 -7.35 -0.93 23.80
N GLN A 312 -7.17 -1.86 24.73
CA GLN A 312 -8.24 -2.76 25.19
C GLN A 312 -9.41 -1.99 25.79
N ARG A 313 -9.14 -0.98 26.64
CA ARG A 313 -10.17 -0.10 27.19
C ARG A 313 -10.95 0.60 26.08
N LEU A 314 -10.24 1.20 25.11
CA LEU A 314 -10.89 1.89 23.99
C LEU A 314 -11.75 0.94 23.15
N ILE A 315 -11.28 -0.28 22.88
CA ILE A 315 -12.05 -1.32 22.15
C ILE A 315 -13.33 -1.69 22.93
N GLN A 316 -13.25 -1.83 24.25
CA GLN A 316 -14.38 -2.21 25.10
C GLN A 316 -15.41 -1.09 25.25
N GLU A 317 -14.97 0.17 25.33
CA GLU A 317 -15.85 1.32 25.62
C GLU A 317 -16.43 1.98 24.35
N ALA A 318 -15.71 1.93 23.22
CA ALA A 318 -16.15 2.56 21.96
C ALA A 318 -17.55 2.13 21.47
N PRO A 319 -17.99 0.86 21.60
CA PRO A 319 -19.34 0.47 21.19
C PRO A 319 -20.45 1.28 21.87
N ALA A 320 -20.30 1.63 23.15
CA ALA A 320 -21.30 2.40 23.89
C ALA A 320 -21.39 3.86 23.40
N VAL A 321 -20.24 4.44 23.04
CA VAL A 321 -20.17 5.78 22.44
C VAL A 321 -20.83 5.76 21.07
N LEU A 322 -20.39 4.84 20.20
CA LEU A 322 -20.86 4.76 18.83
C LEU A 322 -22.34 4.35 18.72
N ALA A 323 -22.86 3.52 19.64
CA ALA A 323 -24.29 3.17 19.66
C ALA A 323 -25.19 4.39 19.86
N ARG A 324 -24.70 5.43 20.57
CA ARG A 324 -25.41 6.68 20.82
C ARG A 324 -25.15 7.73 19.74
N SER A 325 -24.36 7.40 18.72
CA SER A 325 -23.97 8.31 17.65
C SER A 325 -25.14 8.79 16.80
N ALA A 326 -25.06 10.04 16.34
CA ALA A 326 -25.98 10.51 15.31
C ALA A 326 -25.78 9.74 13.99
N VAL A 327 -24.53 9.32 13.75
CA VAL A 327 -24.13 8.50 12.59
C VAL A 327 -24.93 7.21 12.53
N ASN A 328 -24.90 6.39 13.57
CA ASN A 328 -25.60 5.10 13.57
C ASN A 328 -27.12 5.25 13.55
N ARG A 329 -27.69 6.34 14.09
CA ARG A 329 -29.11 6.64 13.90
C ARG A 329 -29.45 6.84 12.42
N ARG A 330 -28.67 7.66 11.69
CA ARG A 330 -28.86 7.86 10.24
C ARG A 330 -28.66 6.57 9.45
N ARG A 331 -27.60 5.81 9.77
CA ARG A 331 -27.30 4.53 9.12
C ARG A 331 -28.41 3.51 9.32
N ALA A 332 -29.00 3.44 10.52
CA ALA A 332 -30.12 2.56 10.81
C ALA A 332 -31.37 2.91 9.98
N VAL A 333 -31.71 4.21 9.85
CA VAL A 333 -32.82 4.66 8.99
C VAL A 333 -32.57 4.30 7.52
N ALA A 334 -31.31 4.33 7.08
CA ALA A 334 -30.91 3.97 5.72
C ALA A 334 -30.70 2.45 5.49
N GLY A 335 -30.91 1.61 6.50
CA GLY A 335 -30.68 0.16 6.40
C GLY A 335 -29.20 -0.24 6.25
N LEU A 336 -28.27 0.65 6.61
CA LEU A 336 -26.83 0.41 6.51
C LEU A 336 -26.29 -0.28 7.79
N PRO A 337 -25.21 -1.08 7.69
CA PRO A 337 -24.56 -1.68 8.85
C PRO A 337 -24.09 -0.63 9.87
N PRO A 338 -24.21 -0.87 11.19
CA PRO A 338 -23.76 0.09 12.18
C PRO A 338 -22.23 0.10 12.29
N LEU A 339 -21.64 1.27 12.56
CA LEU A 339 -20.26 1.41 13.00
C LEU A 339 -20.25 1.27 14.52
N ASN A 340 -20.05 0.08 15.06
CA ASN A 340 -20.24 -0.18 16.50
C ASN A 340 -19.00 -0.78 17.18
N GLY A 341 -17.85 -0.70 16.54
CA GLY A 341 -16.57 -1.05 17.12
C GLY A 341 -15.42 -0.30 16.47
N ILE A 342 -14.28 -0.36 17.15
CA ILE A 342 -13.00 0.13 16.61
C ILE A 342 -11.98 -0.99 16.65
N TRP A 343 -11.01 -0.97 15.74
CA TRP A 343 -9.93 -1.95 15.69
C TRP A 343 -8.58 -1.27 15.42
N PRO A 344 -7.81 -0.94 16.48
CA PRO A 344 -6.46 -0.42 16.35
C PRO A 344 -5.48 -1.51 15.85
N ASN A 345 -4.67 -1.23 14.84
CA ASN A 345 -3.65 -2.15 14.33
C ASN A 345 -2.42 -1.43 13.77
N SER A 346 -1.38 -2.20 13.43
CA SER A 346 -0.15 -1.74 12.79
C SER A 346 0.47 -0.53 13.48
N GLY A 347 0.54 -0.62 14.82
CA GLY A 347 1.12 0.39 15.69
C GLY A 347 2.60 0.63 15.43
N GLY A 348 2.99 1.88 15.57
CA GLY A 348 4.34 2.31 15.28
C GLY A 348 4.66 3.63 15.96
N ARG A 349 5.95 3.92 16.12
CA ARG A 349 6.42 5.24 16.54
C ARG A 349 7.01 5.92 15.32
N ALA A 350 6.91 7.24 15.21
CA ALA A 350 7.70 7.98 14.24
C ALA A 350 9.18 7.63 14.44
N GLY A 351 9.69 6.73 13.61
CA GLY A 351 11.04 6.22 13.72
C GLY A 351 12.05 7.27 13.32
N ALA A 352 13.33 7.02 13.61
CA ALA A 352 14.44 7.76 13.01
C ALA A 352 14.63 7.32 11.55
N LEU A 353 13.57 7.39 10.73
CA LEU A 353 13.70 7.20 9.29
C LEU A 353 14.64 8.29 8.79
N ARG A 354 15.85 7.89 8.43
CA ARG A 354 16.81 8.83 7.86
C ARG A 354 16.32 9.19 6.46
N THR A 355 16.28 10.48 6.20
CA THR A 355 15.89 11.02 4.90
C THR A 355 16.88 10.62 3.81
N LEU A 356 16.45 10.69 2.55
CA LEU A 356 17.36 10.48 1.41
C LEU A 356 18.53 11.49 1.41
N GLN A 357 18.29 12.70 1.90
CA GLN A 357 19.32 13.72 2.07
C GLN A 357 20.38 13.30 3.09
N GLU A 358 19.97 12.74 4.24
CA GLU A 358 20.90 12.26 5.27
C GLU A 358 21.69 11.03 4.83
N LYS A 359 21.06 10.12 4.07
CA LYS A 359 21.69 8.85 3.65
C LYS A 359 22.58 8.99 2.42
N TYR A 360 22.10 9.74 1.42
CA TYR A 360 22.67 9.77 0.08
C TYR A 360 23.01 11.18 -0.41
N GLY A 361 22.61 12.22 0.33
CA GLY A 361 22.85 13.61 -0.08
C GLY A 361 21.96 14.10 -1.21
N ILE A 362 20.85 13.40 -1.50
CA ILE A 362 19.99 13.63 -2.67
C ILE A 362 18.62 14.20 -2.30
N ARG A 363 18.01 14.91 -3.25
CA ARG A 363 16.60 15.30 -3.20
C ARG A 363 15.74 14.35 -4.00
N GLY A 364 14.63 13.89 -3.41
CA GLY A 364 13.70 12.97 -4.04
C GLY A 364 12.29 13.55 -4.21
N ALA A 365 11.58 13.10 -5.23
CA ALA A 365 10.14 13.30 -5.39
C ALA A 365 9.42 11.96 -5.55
N ILE A 366 8.18 11.87 -5.05
CA ILE A 366 7.36 10.66 -5.10
C ILE A 366 6.03 10.93 -5.81
N ILE A 367 5.68 10.08 -6.77
CA ILE A 367 4.43 10.12 -7.53
C ILE A 367 3.68 8.83 -7.26
N SER A 368 2.65 8.90 -6.41
CA SER A 368 1.77 7.77 -6.08
C SER A 368 0.36 8.28 -5.77
N ALA A 369 -0.63 7.42 -5.98
CA ALA A 369 -2.01 7.64 -5.53
C ALA A 369 -2.32 7.00 -4.17
N VAL A 370 -1.35 6.28 -3.59
CA VAL A 370 -1.57 5.45 -2.40
C VAL A 370 -0.96 6.11 -1.18
N ASP A 371 -1.80 6.33 -0.16
CA ASP A 371 -1.41 7.04 1.06
C ASP A 371 -0.17 6.45 1.73
N VAL A 372 -0.04 5.12 1.82
CA VAL A 372 1.12 4.50 2.48
C VAL A 372 2.43 4.82 1.73
N ILE A 373 2.41 4.86 0.41
CA ILE A 373 3.58 5.18 -0.42
C ILE A 373 3.91 6.67 -0.32
N VAL A 374 2.90 7.54 -0.42
CA VAL A 374 3.06 9.00 -0.23
C VAL A 374 3.60 9.31 1.16
N GLY A 375 3.07 8.65 2.19
CA GLY A 375 3.52 8.77 3.56
C GLY A 375 4.96 8.37 3.75
N LEU A 376 5.38 7.24 3.13
CA LEU A 376 6.75 6.76 3.20
C LEU A 376 7.70 7.76 2.53
N GLY A 377 7.34 8.27 1.36
CA GLY A 377 8.12 9.32 0.69
C GLY A 377 8.30 10.55 1.59
N ARG A 378 7.25 11.03 2.25
CA ARG A 378 7.36 12.14 3.22
C ARG A 378 8.26 11.80 4.40
N CYS A 379 8.15 10.61 4.97
CA CYS A 379 9.03 10.18 6.05
C CYS A 379 10.52 10.15 5.61
N LEU A 380 10.79 9.84 4.34
CA LEU A 380 12.14 9.84 3.76
C LEU A 380 12.58 11.22 3.21
N GLY A 381 11.79 12.27 3.46
CA GLY A 381 12.10 13.64 3.02
C GLY A 381 11.92 13.88 1.52
N MET A 382 11.09 13.07 0.85
CA MET A 382 10.71 13.25 -0.55
C MET A 382 9.50 14.18 -0.67
N ASP A 383 9.47 14.96 -1.75
CA ASP A 383 8.33 15.81 -2.07
C ASP A 383 7.26 15.01 -2.83
N PRO A 384 6.03 14.87 -2.30
CA PRO A 384 4.95 14.19 -3.01
C PRO A 384 4.37 15.07 -4.11
N ILE A 385 4.25 14.50 -5.30
CA ILE A 385 3.66 15.14 -6.48
C ILE A 385 2.30 14.49 -6.75
N ALA A 386 1.24 15.24 -6.48
CA ALA A 386 -0.13 14.81 -6.75
C ALA A 386 -0.44 14.96 -8.25
N VAL A 387 -0.96 13.88 -8.84
CA VAL A 387 -1.33 13.85 -10.26
C VAL A 387 -2.86 13.78 -10.37
N PRO A 388 -3.53 14.76 -11.01
CA PRO A 388 -4.96 14.70 -11.24
C PRO A 388 -5.36 13.42 -12.01
N GLY A 389 -6.38 12.72 -11.50
CA GLY A 389 -6.85 11.46 -12.08
C GLY A 389 -5.95 10.25 -11.78
N ALA A 390 -4.88 10.39 -10.97
CA ALA A 390 -4.18 9.22 -10.46
C ALA A 390 -5.05 8.52 -9.41
N THR A 391 -5.45 7.29 -9.71
CA THR A 391 -6.17 6.38 -8.82
C THR A 391 -5.23 5.28 -8.34
N GLY A 392 -5.65 4.54 -7.31
CA GLY A 392 -5.03 3.30 -6.86
C GLY A 392 -5.44 2.07 -7.70
N TYR A 393 -6.08 2.25 -8.86
CA TYR A 393 -6.58 1.14 -9.67
C TYR A 393 -6.09 1.26 -11.13
N ILE A 394 -6.45 0.31 -11.99
CA ILE A 394 -5.95 0.24 -13.38
C ILE A 394 -6.47 1.36 -14.31
N ASP A 395 -7.42 2.17 -13.84
CA ASP A 395 -7.94 3.35 -14.51
C ASP A 395 -7.12 4.63 -14.20
N THR A 396 -6.01 4.48 -13.47
CA THR A 396 -5.12 5.58 -13.09
C THR A 396 -4.58 6.37 -14.29
N ASN A 397 -4.30 7.65 -14.09
CA ASN A 397 -3.73 8.52 -15.11
C ASN A 397 -2.22 8.24 -15.35
N TYR A 398 -1.91 7.21 -16.14
CA TYR A 398 -0.53 6.83 -16.49
C TYR A 398 0.25 7.97 -17.17
N GLU A 399 -0.38 8.66 -18.13
CA GLU A 399 0.22 9.77 -18.87
C GLU A 399 0.54 10.94 -17.94
N GLY A 400 -0.37 11.29 -17.03
CA GLY A 400 -0.15 12.33 -16.04
C GLY A 400 0.99 12.00 -15.07
N LYS A 401 1.12 10.73 -14.66
CA LYS A 401 2.27 10.28 -13.84
C LYS A 401 3.58 10.38 -14.61
N ALA A 402 3.58 10.01 -15.89
CA ALA A 402 4.75 10.13 -16.76
C ALA A 402 5.17 11.59 -16.96
N ASP A 403 4.23 12.48 -17.27
CA ASP A 403 4.49 13.90 -17.49
C ASP A 403 5.01 14.58 -16.22
N ALA A 404 4.41 14.25 -15.07
CA ALA A 404 4.90 14.70 -13.77
C ALA A 404 6.32 14.20 -13.49
N ALA A 405 6.64 12.95 -13.84
CA ALA A 405 7.98 12.41 -13.65
C ALA A 405 9.03 13.11 -14.54
N ILE A 406 8.70 13.36 -15.81
CA ILE A 406 9.56 14.10 -16.75
C ILE A 406 9.85 15.51 -16.23
N ALA A 407 8.83 16.21 -15.73
CA ALA A 407 8.99 17.54 -15.15
C ALA A 407 9.86 17.48 -13.87
N ALA A 408 9.57 16.54 -12.96
CA ALA A 408 10.27 16.42 -11.68
C ALA A 408 11.75 16.09 -11.84
N LEU A 409 12.14 15.31 -12.85
CA LEU A 409 13.56 14.97 -13.09
C LEU A 409 14.44 16.21 -13.39
N ARG A 410 13.85 17.36 -13.74
CA ARG A 410 14.59 18.62 -13.89
C ARG A 410 15.04 19.21 -12.56
N GLU A 411 14.34 18.90 -11.47
CA GLU A 411 14.56 19.51 -10.15
C GLU A 411 15.11 18.54 -9.09
N TYR A 412 14.72 17.26 -9.18
CA TYR A 412 15.02 16.23 -8.20
C TYR A 412 16.08 15.27 -8.73
N ASP A 413 16.88 14.67 -7.85
CA ASP A 413 17.90 13.68 -8.19
C ASP A 413 17.29 12.28 -8.36
N LEU A 414 16.25 12.00 -7.57
CA LEU A 414 15.44 10.78 -7.64
C LEU A 414 13.97 11.13 -7.86
N VAL A 415 13.33 10.48 -8.82
CA VAL A 415 11.88 10.47 -8.97
C VAL A 415 11.37 9.04 -8.85
N TYR A 416 10.53 8.79 -7.85
CA TYR A 416 9.92 7.49 -7.60
C TYR A 416 8.48 7.47 -8.10
N VAL A 417 8.19 6.67 -9.12
CA VAL A 417 6.87 6.59 -9.76
C VAL A 417 6.25 5.24 -9.46
N HIS A 418 5.12 5.25 -8.76
CA HIS A 418 4.44 4.04 -8.28
C HIS A 418 3.08 3.83 -8.96
N VAL A 419 2.78 2.59 -9.33
CA VAL A 419 1.49 2.16 -9.89
C VAL A 419 0.93 0.99 -9.08
N GLU A 420 -0.10 1.28 -8.28
CA GLU A 420 -0.83 0.32 -7.45
C GLU A 420 -1.67 -0.68 -8.24
N GLY A 421 -2.31 -0.23 -9.33
CA GLY A 421 -3.43 -0.97 -9.92
C GLY A 421 -3.10 -2.40 -10.40
N ILE A 422 -1.81 -2.73 -10.60
CA ILE A 422 -1.36 -4.08 -10.96
C ILE A 422 -1.54 -5.04 -9.77
N ASP A 423 -1.31 -4.58 -8.54
CA ASP A 423 -1.47 -5.36 -7.31
C ASP A 423 -2.94 -5.68 -7.02
N GLU A 424 -3.81 -4.66 -7.10
CA GLU A 424 -5.25 -4.79 -6.83
C GLU A 424 -5.92 -5.84 -7.73
N VAL A 425 -5.60 -5.86 -9.03
CA VAL A 425 -6.14 -6.86 -9.96
C VAL A 425 -5.49 -8.24 -9.77
N SER A 426 -4.26 -8.29 -9.24
CA SER A 426 -3.60 -9.54 -8.85
C SER A 426 -4.29 -10.17 -7.64
N HIS A 427 -4.65 -9.37 -6.63
CA HIS A 427 -5.47 -9.79 -5.50
C HIS A 427 -6.85 -10.29 -5.92
N ALA A 428 -7.50 -9.61 -6.87
CA ALA A 428 -8.77 -10.02 -7.46
C ALA A 428 -8.67 -11.27 -8.33
N ARG A 429 -7.45 -11.78 -8.57
CA ARG A 429 -7.14 -12.91 -9.46
C ARG A 429 -7.63 -12.68 -10.89
N ASP A 430 -7.63 -11.44 -11.34
CA ASP A 430 -8.02 -11.06 -12.69
C ASP A 430 -6.79 -10.98 -13.60
N LEU A 431 -6.47 -12.12 -14.23
CA LEU A 431 -5.34 -12.24 -15.14
C LEU A 431 -5.42 -11.24 -16.31
N ARG A 432 -6.61 -11.06 -16.89
CA ARG A 432 -6.78 -10.18 -18.05
C ARG A 432 -6.51 -8.74 -17.67
N ALA A 433 -7.01 -8.31 -16.52
CA ALA A 433 -6.76 -6.97 -16.00
C ALA A 433 -5.29 -6.79 -15.61
N LYS A 434 -4.63 -7.79 -15.02
CA LYS A 434 -3.19 -7.74 -14.71
C LYS A 434 -2.35 -7.55 -15.97
N LEU A 435 -2.58 -8.36 -17.01
CA LEU A 435 -1.88 -8.23 -18.30
C LEU A 435 -2.05 -6.83 -18.90
N LYS A 436 -3.28 -6.33 -18.94
CA LYS A 436 -3.56 -4.97 -19.43
C LYS A 436 -2.82 -3.90 -18.62
N ALA A 437 -2.81 -4.04 -17.29
CA ALA A 437 -2.17 -3.07 -16.40
C ALA A 437 -0.64 -3.05 -16.57
N ILE A 438 -0.02 -4.21 -16.80
CA ILE A 438 1.41 -4.34 -17.12
C ILE A 438 1.72 -3.66 -18.47
N GLU A 439 0.95 -3.92 -19.52
CA GLU A 439 1.15 -3.32 -20.84
C GLU A 439 0.92 -1.80 -20.84
N ASP A 440 -0.06 -1.32 -20.06
CA ASP A 440 -0.30 0.11 -19.90
C ASP A 440 0.81 0.79 -19.08
N PHE A 441 1.31 0.14 -18.02
CA PHE A 441 2.46 0.62 -17.26
C PHE A 441 3.71 0.73 -18.16
N ASP A 442 3.99 -0.30 -18.96
CA ASP A 442 5.10 -0.30 -19.91
C ASP A 442 4.97 0.83 -20.95
N ARG A 443 3.87 0.84 -21.70
CA ARG A 443 3.75 1.70 -22.89
C ARG A 443 3.40 3.15 -22.54
N ARG A 444 2.42 3.35 -21.66
CA ARG A 444 1.83 4.67 -21.38
C ARG A 444 2.64 5.45 -20.36
N LEU A 445 3.37 4.76 -19.48
CA LEU A 445 4.22 5.36 -18.45
C LEU A 445 5.70 5.22 -18.77
N ILE A 446 6.28 4.01 -18.66
CA ILE A 446 7.74 3.80 -18.78
C ILE A 446 8.22 4.29 -20.14
N GLY A 447 7.67 3.77 -21.23
CA GLY A 447 8.06 4.12 -22.58
C GLY A 447 7.91 5.61 -22.88
N ARG A 448 6.90 6.28 -22.30
CA ARG A 448 6.70 7.73 -22.45
C ARG A 448 7.84 8.51 -21.78
N VAL A 449 8.19 8.16 -20.54
CA VAL A 449 9.30 8.81 -19.83
C VAL A 449 10.62 8.53 -20.54
N LEU A 450 10.92 7.28 -20.90
CA LEU A 450 12.18 6.91 -21.57
C LEU A 450 12.37 7.65 -22.91
N ARG A 451 11.31 7.83 -23.71
CA ARG A 451 11.37 8.62 -24.95
C ARG A 451 11.67 10.10 -24.70
N ALA A 452 11.17 10.66 -23.60
CA ALA A 452 11.34 12.06 -23.27
C ALA A 452 12.72 12.38 -22.69
N VAL A 453 13.26 11.49 -21.83
CA VAL A 453 14.52 11.74 -21.10
C VAL A 453 15.75 11.15 -21.78
N GLY A 454 15.56 10.18 -22.69
CA GLY A 454 16.66 9.52 -23.40
C GLY A 454 17.60 8.72 -22.48
N PRO A 455 18.83 8.42 -22.93
CA PRO A 455 19.82 7.67 -22.16
C PRO A 455 20.58 8.51 -21.12
N GLU A 456 20.34 9.83 -21.06
CA GLU A 456 21.04 10.74 -20.13
C GLU A 456 20.57 10.57 -18.67
N ALA A 457 19.33 10.11 -18.47
CA ALA A 457 18.79 9.78 -17.15
C ALA A 457 18.95 8.29 -16.86
N ASN A 458 19.32 7.98 -15.62
CA ASN A 458 19.26 6.62 -15.10
C ASN A 458 17.79 6.20 -14.97
N ALA A 459 17.50 4.96 -15.33
CA ALA A 459 16.14 4.42 -15.26
C ALA A 459 16.17 3.03 -14.62
N VAL A 460 15.27 2.82 -13.68
CA VAL A 460 15.12 1.56 -12.95
C VAL A 460 13.68 1.10 -13.07
N VAL A 461 13.48 -0.19 -13.32
CA VAL A 461 12.17 -0.83 -13.20
C VAL A 461 12.26 -2.06 -12.30
N LEU A 462 11.28 -2.19 -11.41
CA LEU A 462 11.10 -3.34 -10.53
C LEU A 462 9.64 -3.42 -10.04
N ALA A 463 9.27 -4.59 -9.51
CA ALA A 463 8.13 -4.72 -8.63
C ALA A 463 8.58 -4.47 -7.18
N ASP A 464 7.65 -4.22 -6.27
CA ASP A 464 7.95 -4.20 -4.83
C ASP A 464 7.83 -5.60 -4.21
N HIS A 465 6.84 -6.39 -4.59
CA HIS A 465 6.70 -7.78 -4.20
C HIS A 465 5.90 -8.58 -5.23
N PRO A 466 5.97 -9.92 -5.24
CA PRO A 466 5.12 -10.73 -6.10
C PRO A 466 3.73 -10.93 -5.46
N VAL A 467 2.70 -10.74 -6.27
CA VAL A 467 1.32 -11.16 -5.96
C VAL A 467 0.85 -12.10 -7.08
N PRO A 468 1.14 -13.41 -6.94
CA PRO A 468 0.78 -14.35 -7.99
C PRO A 468 -0.73 -14.44 -8.18
N VAL A 469 -1.21 -14.24 -9.41
CA VAL A 469 -2.66 -14.21 -9.72
C VAL A 469 -3.38 -15.47 -9.24
N ALA A 470 -2.74 -16.64 -9.34
CA ALA A 470 -3.31 -17.91 -8.87
C ALA A 470 -3.58 -17.91 -7.34
N ARG A 471 -2.81 -17.15 -6.58
CA ARG A 471 -2.89 -17.08 -5.11
C ARG A 471 -3.66 -15.84 -4.63
N GLY A 472 -3.53 -14.72 -5.33
CA GLY A 472 -4.09 -13.42 -4.94
C GLY A 472 -3.57 -12.94 -3.57
N LYS A 473 -2.32 -13.27 -3.24
CA LYS A 473 -1.66 -12.94 -1.96
C LYS A 473 -0.19 -12.64 -2.18
N HIS A 474 0.37 -11.79 -1.32
CA HIS A 474 1.79 -11.44 -1.35
C HIS A 474 2.65 -12.67 -1.05
N THR A 475 3.77 -12.76 -1.74
CA THR A 475 4.81 -13.76 -1.49
C THR A 475 6.16 -13.07 -1.26
N ARG A 476 7.19 -13.84 -0.86
CA ARG A 476 8.52 -13.30 -0.51
C ARG A 476 9.59 -13.58 -1.58
N THR A 477 9.19 -14.07 -2.76
CA THR A 477 10.14 -14.35 -3.83
C THR A 477 10.84 -13.05 -4.25
N PRO A 478 12.19 -13.03 -4.37
CA PRO A 478 12.89 -11.87 -4.91
C PRO A 478 12.33 -11.45 -6.26
N VAL A 479 12.16 -10.15 -6.46
CA VAL A 479 11.54 -9.57 -7.66
C VAL A 479 12.59 -9.22 -8.70
N PRO A 480 12.28 -9.30 -10.01
CA PRO A 480 13.20 -8.87 -11.05
C PRO A 480 13.44 -7.36 -10.97
N VAL A 481 14.67 -6.94 -11.27
CA VAL A 481 15.07 -5.54 -11.34
C VAL A 481 15.98 -5.31 -12.55
N ALA A 482 15.74 -4.21 -13.27
CA ALA A 482 16.57 -3.74 -14.37
C ALA A 482 16.98 -2.29 -14.12
N VAL A 483 18.27 -2.00 -14.27
CA VAL A 483 18.88 -0.70 -14.03
C VAL A 483 19.69 -0.29 -15.25
N ARG A 484 19.25 0.77 -15.95
CA ARG A 484 20.03 1.44 -16.98
C ARG A 484 20.67 2.69 -16.40
N MET A 485 21.99 2.71 -16.34
CA MET A 485 22.77 3.85 -15.84
C MET A 485 23.61 4.47 -16.94
N ARG A 486 23.71 5.80 -16.94
CA ARG A 486 24.52 6.55 -17.90
C ARG A 486 25.98 6.11 -17.82
N GLY A 487 26.55 5.72 -18.96
CA GLY A 487 27.96 5.31 -19.05
C GLY A 487 28.27 3.92 -18.49
N VAL A 488 27.26 3.16 -18.04
CA VAL A 488 27.43 1.78 -17.58
C VAL A 488 27.05 0.82 -18.70
N PRO A 489 27.96 -0.08 -19.15
CA PRO A 489 27.64 -1.05 -20.18
C PRO A 489 26.55 -2.05 -19.74
N PRO A 490 25.69 -2.49 -20.68
CA PRO A 490 24.66 -3.48 -20.40
C PRO A 490 25.25 -4.87 -20.12
N ASP A 491 24.44 -5.74 -19.52
CA ASP A 491 24.73 -7.17 -19.45
C ASP A 491 24.14 -7.96 -20.65
N VAL A 492 24.12 -9.29 -20.55
CA VAL A 492 23.65 -10.18 -21.64
C VAL A 492 22.13 -10.33 -21.70
N VAL A 493 21.40 -9.88 -20.68
CA VAL A 493 19.95 -10.05 -20.57
C VAL A 493 19.25 -9.09 -21.52
N ARG A 494 18.16 -9.54 -22.16
CA ARG A 494 17.48 -8.81 -23.25
C ARG A 494 16.00 -8.52 -23.00
N VAL A 495 15.42 -9.16 -21.99
CA VAL A 495 14.00 -9.11 -21.64
C VAL A 495 13.87 -8.95 -20.13
N PHE A 496 12.82 -8.27 -19.68
CA PHE A 496 12.56 -8.03 -18.26
C PHE A 496 11.50 -8.99 -17.73
N ASP A 497 11.94 -10.05 -17.06
CA ASP A 497 11.06 -11.05 -16.46
C ASP A 497 11.72 -11.80 -15.29
N GLU A 498 10.90 -12.55 -14.55
CA GLU A 498 11.31 -13.30 -13.35
C GLU A 498 12.34 -14.41 -13.63
N LEU A 499 12.44 -14.89 -14.87
CA LEU A 499 13.38 -15.94 -15.26
C LEU A 499 14.67 -15.38 -15.85
N ALA A 500 14.61 -14.26 -16.58
CA ALA A 500 15.73 -13.69 -17.29
C ALA A 500 16.62 -12.80 -16.43
N CYS A 501 16.02 -11.91 -15.64
CA CYS A 501 16.75 -10.96 -14.82
C CYS A 501 17.72 -11.60 -13.80
N PRO A 502 17.44 -12.75 -13.16
CA PRO A 502 18.40 -13.39 -12.24
C PRO A 502 19.76 -13.76 -12.87
N ARG A 503 19.87 -13.80 -14.21
CA ARG A 503 21.13 -14.09 -14.93
C ARG A 503 21.99 -12.84 -15.19
N GLY A 504 21.50 -11.66 -14.81
CA GLY A 504 22.21 -10.40 -15.01
C GLY A 504 23.33 -10.12 -14.01
N LEU A 505 24.09 -9.07 -14.30
CA LEU A 505 25.29 -8.72 -13.54
C LEU A 505 25.00 -8.08 -12.16
N LEU A 506 23.75 -7.71 -11.85
CA LEU A 506 23.39 -7.23 -10.51
C LEU A 506 23.28 -8.36 -9.48
N GLY A 507 23.12 -9.61 -9.93
CA GLY A 507 22.95 -10.77 -9.05
C GLY A 507 21.73 -10.67 -8.14
N ALA A 508 21.85 -11.21 -6.92
CA ALA A 508 20.78 -11.21 -5.92
C ALA A 508 21.00 -10.10 -4.88
N MET A 509 20.44 -8.92 -5.15
CA MET A 509 20.47 -7.76 -4.27
C MET A 509 19.50 -7.89 -3.10
N LYS A 510 19.78 -7.20 -1.99
CA LYS A 510 18.93 -7.10 -0.81
C LYS A 510 19.17 -5.79 -0.06
N ASP A 511 18.41 -5.56 1.00
CA ASP A 511 18.62 -4.43 1.91
C ASP A 511 18.72 -3.09 1.15
N GLY A 512 19.82 -2.34 1.32
CA GLY A 512 20.06 -1.06 0.64
C GLY A 512 20.82 -1.15 -0.69
N ASP A 513 21.07 -2.34 -1.22
CA ASP A 513 21.98 -2.55 -2.36
C ASP A 513 21.58 -1.74 -3.59
N LEU A 514 20.28 -1.66 -3.93
CA LEU A 514 19.80 -0.89 -5.08
C LEU A 514 20.11 0.61 -4.91
N MET A 515 19.79 1.19 -3.76
CA MET A 515 20.05 2.61 -3.52
C MET A 515 21.54 2.91 -3.39
N ASN A 516 22.32 1.98 -2.84
CA ASN A 516 23.78 2.09 -2.78
C ASN A 516 24.43 2.00 -4.17
N LEU A 517 23.87 1.18 -5.07
CA LEU A 517 24.29 1.11 -6.47
C LEU A 517 24.05 2.45 -7.18
N LEU A 518 22.91 3.10 -6.93
CA LEU A 518 22.51 4.33 -7.62
C LEU A 518 23.18 5.59 -7.04
N PHE A 519 23.34 5.65 -5.71
CA PHE A 519 23.71 6.87 -4.99
C PHE A 519 24.73 6.67 -3.87
N GLY A 520 25.26 5.46 -3.69
CA GLY A 520 26.32 5.19 -2.72
C GLY A 520 27.63 5.92 -3.07
N LYS A 521 28.48 6.11 -2.06
CA LYS A 521 29.84 6.65 -2.28
C LYS A 521 30.60 5.73 -3.23
N GLY A 522 31.08 6.24 -4.37
CA GLY A 522 31.78 5.46 -5.40
C GLY A 522 30.89 4.67 -6.36
N ALA A 523 29.58 4.95 -6.41
CA ALA A 523 28.59 4.25 -7.24
C ALA A 523 29.01 3.99 -8.70
N VAL A 524 29.67 4.97 -9.33
CA VAL A 524 30.10 4.87 -10.75
C VAL A 524 31.51 4.26 -10.89
N GLU A 525 32.40 4.49 -9.92
CA GLU A 525 33.78 4.00 -9.97
C GLU A 525 33.83 2.46 -9.84
N ASN A 526 32.99 1.87 -8.98
CA ASN A 526 32.98 0.42 -8.74
C ASN A 526 32.45 -0.43 -9.92
N LEU A 527 31.64 0.16 -10.81
CA LEU A 527 31.04 -0.54 -11.95
C LEU A 527 31.90 -0.53 -13.21
N SER A 528 32.93 0.33 -13.24
CA SER A 528 33.86 0.47 -14.37
C SER A 528 35.11 -0.42 -14.27
N VAL A 529 35.39 -0.96 -13.07
CA VAL A 529 36.61 -1.73 -12.76
C VAL A 529 36.40 -3.26 -12.81
N SER A 530 35.15 -3.73 -12.84
CA SER A 530 34.83 -5.15 -13.07
C SER A 530 34.84 -5.47 -14.57
N ARG A 531 36.05 -5.54 -15.14
CA ARG A 531 36.31 -6.09 -16.49
C ARG A 531 36.80 -7.52 -16.41
#